data_AF-A0A7K4SEJ3-F1
#
_entry.id   AF-A0A7K4SEJ3-F1
#
_cell.length_a   1.000
_cell.length_b   1.000
_cell.length_c   1.000
_cell.angle_alpha   90.00
_cell.angle_beta   90.00
_cell.angle_gamma   90.00
#
_symmetry.space_group_name_H-M   'P 1'
#
loop_
_entity.id
_entity.type
_entity.pdbx_description
1 polymer ?
#
loop_
_entity_poly.entity_id
_entity_poly.type
_entity_poly.pdbx_seq_one_letter_code
_entity_poly.pdbx_strand_id
1 'polypeptide(L)'
;AVWVSEIMLQQTQVATVIDYYNRWMQKWPTLQALAQASLEEVNELWAGLGYYSRGKRLQEAARKVVTELGGQMPRTAEELQKLLPGVGRYTAAAIASISYGQAPREIPVVSLGLGPLVTVILVFAGFGDCPLCPPATEPWDSSLGVTNFPRKAAKKQPRVAQTATCVLERRGCHGALEYLIVQRPSSGLLAGLWEFPSLPLAQGLQEEKQREVLAHHLQACTGWPVAAGDLQFIGEVIHIFSHIHQTYVVYSLPLDGDVTLDPALSPSRWVTEKEFHTSAVSTAMKKV
;
A
#
# COMPACT_ATOMS: atom_id res chain seq x y z
N ALA A 1 -1.83 2.63 -20.88
CA ALA A 1 -3.25 2.32 -20.56
C ALA A 1 -3.40 0.95 -19.90
N VAL A 2 -3.29 -0.17 -20.64
CA VAL A 2 -3.55 -1.54 -20.13
C VAL A 2 -2.74 -1.91 -18.88
N TRP A 3 -1.44 -1.65 -18.89
CA TRP A 3 -0.59 -1.98 -17.74
C TRP A 3 -1.01 -1.26 -16.45
N VAL A 4 -1.34 0.04 -16.54
CA VAL A 4 -1.80 0.83 -15.39
C VAL A 4 -3.10 0.27 -14.82
N SER A 5 -4.08 -0.04 -15.67
CA SER A 5 -5.36 -0.60 -15.22
C SER A 5 -5.18 -1.97 -14.56
N GLU A 6 -4.37 -2.85 -15.14
CA GLU A 6 -4.10 -4.18 -14.56
C GLU A 6 -3.46 -4.08 -13.18
N ILE A 7 -2.51 -3.17 -12.97
CA ILE A 7 -1.89 -2.98 -11.64
C ILE A 7 -2.90 -2.42 -10.63
N MET A 8 -3.72 -1.45 -11.03
CA MET A 8 -4.76 -0.88 -10.15
C MET A 8 -5.83 -1.91 -9.76
N LEU A 9 -6.21 -2.81 -10.68
CA LEU A 9 -7.24 -3.83 -10.46
C LEU A 9 -6.78 -5.02 -9.58
N GLN A 10 -5.49 -5.13 -9.26
CA GLN A 10 -4.99 -6.17 -8.36
C GLN A 10 -5.61 -6.04 -6.95
N GLN A 11 -6.51 -6.95 -6.58
CA GLN A 11 -7.19 -6.92 -5.27
C GLN A 11 -7.95 -5.60 -5.03
N THR A 12 -8.45 -4.96 -6.09
CA THR A 12 -9.25 -3.74 -6.00
C THR A 12 -10.43 -3.85 -6.97
N GLN A 13 -11.61 -3.42 -6.54
CA GLN A 13 -12.82 -3.52 -7.36
C GLN A 13 -12.80 -2.49 -8.50
N VAL A 14 -13.39 -2.86 -9.64
CA VAL A 14 -13.46 -2.00 -10.84
C VAL A 14 -14.09 -0.65 -10.51
N ALA A 15 -15.22 -0.64 -9.79
CA ALA A 15 -15.92 0.58 -9.42
C ALA A 15 -15.02 1.58 -8.66
N THR A 16 -14.16 1.09 -7.77
CA THR A 16 -13.18 1.91 -7.07
C THR A 16 -12.08 2.42 -8.00
N VAL A 17 -11.63 1.60 -8.96
CA VAL A 17 -10.49 1.92 -9.82
C VAL A 17 -10.78 3.00 -10.86
N ILE A 18 -12.02 3.13 -11.33
CA ILE A 18 -12.38 4.04 -12.44
C ILE A 18 -11.85 5.47 -12.23
N ASP A 19 -12.16 6.08 -11.08
CA ASP A 19 -11.78 7.47 -10.82
C ASP A 19 -10.26 7.63 -10.63
N TYR A 20 -9.61 6.62 -10.06
CA TYR A 20 -8.15 6.60 -9.90
C TYR A 20 -7.44 6.49 -11.24
N TYR A 21 -7.92 5.60 -12.10
CA TYR A 21 -7.39 5.41 -13.43
C TYR A 21 -7.52 6.68 -14.27
N ASN A 22 -8.68 7.32 -14.26
CA ASN A 22 -8.93 8.52 -15.05
C ASN A 22 -8.01 9.68 -14.63
N ARG A 23 -7.90 9.96 -13.31
CA ARG A 23 -6.97 10.99 -12.80
C ARG A 23 -5.51 10.66 -13.08
N TRP A 24 -5.12 9.39 -12.93
CA TRP A 24 -3.77 8.93 -13.22
C TRP A 24 -3.41 9.13 -14.69
N MET A 25 -4.27 8.69 -15.61
CA MET A 25 -4.04 8.82 -17.05
C MET A 25 -4.09 10.26 -17.53
N GLN A 26 -4.86 11.13 -16.86
CA GLN A 26 -4.87 12.56 -17.12
C GLN A 26 -3.54 13.22 -16.73
N LYS A 27 -2.97 12.89 -15.56
CA LYS A 27 -1.68 13.46 -15.11
C LYS A 27 -0.48 12.83 -15.82
N TRP A 28 -0.49 11.52 -16.04
CA TRP A 28 0.59 10.77 -16.70
C TRP A 28 0.06 9.96 -17.90
N PRO A 29 -0.14 10.61 -19.06
CA PRO A 29 -0.64 9.93 -20.26
C PRO A 29 0.39 8.98 -20.88
N THR A 30 1.69 9.17 -20.60
CA THR A 30 2.80 8.42 -21.21
C THR A 30 3.73 7.80 -20.17
N LEU A 31 4.51 6.80 -20.58
CA LEU A 31 5.54 6.19 -19.74
C LEU A 31 6.62 7.19 -19.32
N GLN A 32 6.98 8.10 -20.22
CA GLN A 32 7.95 9.15 -19.97
C GLN A 32 7.46 10.11 -18.88
N ALA A 33 6.19 10.51 -18.93
CA ALA A 33 5.59 11.37 -17.92
C ALA A 33 5.60 10.69 -16.54
N LEU A 34 5.22 9.40 -16.47
CA LEU A 34 5.25 8.64 -15.22
C LEU A 34 6.68 8.41 -14.71
N ALA A 35 7.64 8.16 -15.60
CA ALA A 35 9.03 7.94 -15.23
C ALA A 35 9.65 9.18 -14.55
N GLN A 36 9.26 10.37 -14.99
CA GLN A 36 9.74 11.65 -14.43
C GLN A 36 9.05 12.06 -13.12
N ALA A 37 7.90 11.48 -12.80
CA ALA A 37 7.17 11.79 -11.57
C ALA A 37 8.03 11.52 -10.32
N SER A 38 7.77 12.23 -9.22
CA SER A 38 8.34 11.90 -7.90
C SER A 38 7.57 10.75 -7.22
N LEU A 39 8.15 10.12 -6.18
CA LEU A 39 7.42 9.11 -5.41
C LEU A 39 6.26 9.74 -4.63
N GLU A 40 6.42 10.97 -4.16
CA GLU A 40 5.37 11.72 -3.47
C GLU A 40 4.16 11.92 -4.37
N GLU A 41 4.36 12.40 -5.60
CA GLU A 41 3.26 12.60 -6.54
C GLU A 41 2.53 11.30 -6.86
N VAL A 42 3.27 10.20 -7.03
CA VAL A 42 2.70 8.86 -7.23
C VAL A 42 1.85 8.44 -6.03
N ASN A 43 2.35 8.66 -4.82
CA ASN A 43 1.64 8.36 -3.58
C ASN A 43 0.38 9.22 -3.40
N GLU A 44 0.40 10.50 -3.78
CA GLU A 44 -0.75 11.40 -3.74
C GLU A 44 -1.87 10.91 -4.67
N LEU A 45 -1.55 10.55 -5.92
CA LEU A 45 -2.54 10.03 -6.85
C LEU A 45 -3.04 8.63 -6.49
N TRP A 46 -2.21 7.83 -5.83
CA TRP A 46 -2.56 6.48 -5.36
C TRP A 46 -3.30 6.48 -4.00
N ALA A 47 -3.39 7.64 -3.32
CA ALA A 47 -3.89 7.73 -1.96
C ALA A 47 -5.32 7.19 -1.83
N GLY A 48 -5.50 6.20 -0.93
CA GLY A 48 -6.78 5.53 -0.69
C GLY A 48 -7.00 4.24 -1.50
N LEU A 49 -6.22 3.96 -2.54
CA LEU A 49 -6.34 2.71 -3.31
C LEU A 49 -5.75 1.49 -2.58
N GLY A 50 -4.90 1.73 -1.59
CA GLY A 50 -4.20 0.69 -0.83
C GLY A 50 -3.09 -0.01 -1.63
N TYR A 51 -2.30 -0.83 -0.93
CA TYR A 51 -1.14 -1.54 -1.51
C TYR A 51 -0.21 -0.60 -2.31
N TYR A 52 0.24 0.49 -1.68
CA TYR A 52 1.03 1.57 -2.30
C TYR A 52 2.32 1.10 -3.00
N SER A 53 2.87 -0.06 -2.61
CA SER A 53 3.99 -0.68 -3.31
C SER A 53 3.71 -0.96 -4.79
N ARG A 54 2.45 -1.11 -5.18
CA ARG A 54 2.04 -1.24 -6.59
C ARG A 54 2.33 0.03 -7.40
N GLY A 55 1.90 1.20 -6.91
CA GLY A 55 2.17 2.49 -7.55
C GLY A 55 3.67 2.78 -7.66
N LYS A 56 4.41 2.53 -6.57
CA LYS A 56 5.87 2.65 -6.54
C LYS A 56 6.56 1.76 -7.59
N ARG A 57 6.24 0.46 -7.59
CA ARG A 57 6.83 -0.50 -8.55
C ARG A 57 6.48 -0.17 -10.00
N LEU A 58 5.26 0.31 -10.23
CA LEU A 58 4.81 0.76 -11.55
C LEU A 58 5.67 1.94 -12.05
N GLN A 59 5.95 2.92 -11.18
CA GLN A 59 6.87 4.02 -11.50
C GLN A 59 8.32 3.53 -11.70
N GLU A 60 8.84 2.68 -10.81
CA GLU A 60 10.19 2.10 -10.94
C GLU A 60 10.35 1.35 -12.27
N ALA A 61 9.33 0.58 -12.65
CA ALA A 61 9.29 -0.12 -13.93
C ALA A 61 9.20 0.84 -15.12
N ALA A 62 8.38 1.90 -15.04
CA ALA A 62 8.30 2.92 -16.09
C ALA A 62 9.65 3.63 -16.28
N ARG A 63 10.34 3.99 -15.19
CA ARG A 63 11.71 4.53 -15.23
C ARG A 63 12.66 3.57 -15.92
N LYS A 64 12.67 2.30 -15.52
CA LYS A 64 13.50 1.27 -16.14
C LYS A 64 13.26 1.15 -17.64
N VAL A 65 12.01 1.17 -18.09
CA VAL A 65 11.68 1.12 -19.52
C VAL A 65 12.26 2.32 -20.27
N VAL A 66 12.15 3.52 -19.70
CA VAL A 66 12.66 4.75 -20.32
C VAL A 66 14.19 4.78 -20.34
N THR A 67 14.85 4.41 -19.25
CA THR A 67 16.31 4.55 -19.09
C THR A 67 17.10 3.38 -19.66
N GLU A 68 16.60 2.15 -19.54
CA GLU A 68 17.34 0.93 -19.92
C GLU A 68 16.81 0.29 -21.21
N LEU A 69 15.54 0.48 -21.55
CA LEU A 69 14.90 -0.14 -22.73
C LEU A 69 14.60 0.87 -23.84
N GLY A 70 15.17 2.08 -23.77
CA GLY A 70 15.00 3.13 -24.78
C GLY A 70 13.54 3.59 -24.94
N GLY A 71 12.73 3.47 -23.89
CA GLY A 71 11.30 3.77 -23.92
C GLY A 71 10.43 2.71 -24.62
N GLN A 72 11.02 1.58 -25.03
CA GLN A 72 10.30 0.50 -25.69
C GLN A 72 9.84 -0.55 -24.66
N MET A 73 8.52 -0.76 -24.59
CA MET A 73 7.95 -1.81 -23.76
C MET A 73 8.28 -3.19 -24.34
N PRO A 74 8.70 -4.17 -23.49
CA PRO A 74 8.81 -5.55 -23.92
C PRO A 74 7.47 -6.07 -24.45
N ARG A 75 7.51 -6.87 -25.52
CA ARG A 75 6.30 -7.31 -26.24
C ARG A 75 5.85 -8.71 -25.85
N THR A 76 6.71 -9.47 -25.17
CA THR A 76 6.43 -10.84 -24.78
C THR A 76 6.12 -10.94 -23.28
N ALA A 77 5.23 -11.86 -22.91
CA ALA A 77 4.92 -12.11 -21.50
C ALA A 77 6.17 -12.51 -20.68
N GLU A 78 7.08 -13.28 -21.28
CA GLU A 78 8.32 -13.70 -20.61
C GLU A 78 9.23 -12.51 -20.30
N GLU A 79 9.47 -11.63 -21.27
CA GLU A 79 10.30 -10.45 -21.07
C GLU A 79 9.65 -9.45 -20.11
N LEU A 80 8.32 -9.25 -20.21
CA LEU A 80 7.59 -8.39 -19.28
C LEU A 80 7.75 -8.86 -17.83
N GLN A 81 7.59 -10.16 -17.58
CA GLN A 81 7.76 -10.75 -16.25
C GLN A 81 9.21 -10.68 -15.76
N LYS A 82 10.18 -10.91 -16.65
CA LYS A 82 11.61 -10.97 -16.29
C LYS A 82 12.20 -9.58 -16.06
N LEU A 83 11.81 -8.59 -16.86
CA LEU A 83 12.47 -7.29 -16.91
C LEU A 83 11.80 -6.24 -16.03
N LEU A 84 10.47 -6.30 -15.83
CA LEU A 84 9.74 -5.21 -15.18
C LEU A 84 9.41 -5.52 -13.70
N PRO A 85 9.86 -4.68 -12.74
CA PRO A 85 9.52 -4.88 -11.34
C PRO A 85 8.01 -4.76 -11.11
N GLY A 86 7.46 -5.63 -10.25
CA GLY A 86 6.03 -5.66 -9.95
C GLY A 86 5.15 -6.29 -11.02
N VAL A 87 5.71 -6.74 -12.15
CA VAL A 87 4.98 -7.47 -13.18
C VAL A 87 5.13 -8.98 -12.93
N GLY A 88 4.09 -9.59 -12.36
CA GLY A 88 4.01 -11.04 -12.18
C GLY A 88 3.47 -11.75 -13.43
N ARG A 89 3.47 -13.09 -13.39
CA ARG A 89 2.99 -13.97 -14.48
C ARG A 89 1.64 -13.53 -15.06
N TYR A 90 0.65 -13.29 -14.19
CA TYR A 90 -0.69 -12.84 -14.59
C TYR A 90 -0.63 -11.51 -15.36
N THR A 91 -0.03 -10.48 -14.75
CA THR A 91 0.05 -9.13 -15.34
C THR A 91 0.79 -9.15 -16.67
N ALA A 92 1.88 -9.93 -16.76
CA ALA A 92 2.63 -10.07 -18.00
C ALA A 92 1.79 -10.69 -19.12
N ALA A 93 1.06 -11.77 -18.83
CA ALA A 93 0.17 -12.41 -19.78
C ALA A 93 -0.97 -11.48 -20.22
N ALA A 94 -1.57 -10.74 -19.29
CA ALA A 94 -2.64 -9.78 -19.60
C ALA A 94 -2.15 -8.63 -20.50
N ILE A 95 -1.00 -8.03 -20.20
CA ILE A 95 -0.43 -6.98 -21.04
C ILE A 95 -0.09 -7.51 -22.42
N ALA A 96 0.56 -8.69 -22.50
CA ALA A 96 0.99 -9.28 -23.77
C ALA A 96 -0.17 -9.66 -24.68
N SER A 97 -1.24 -10.24 -24.12
CA SER A 97 -2.41 -10.63 -24.90
C SER A 97 -3.23 -9.42 -25.35
N ILE A 98 -3.53 -8.48 -24.46
CA ILE A 98 -4.39 -7.32 -24.76
C ILE A 98 -3.67 -6.31 -25.65
N SER A 99 -2.39 -6.03 -25.38
CA SER A 99 -1.66 -4.95 -26.06
C SER A 99 -0.92 -5.41 -27.32
N TYR A 100 -0.51 -6.68 -27.38
CA TYR A 100 0.35 -7.20 -28.45
C TYR A 100 -0.23 -8.43 -29.17
N GLY A 101 -1.45 -8.85 -28.82
CA GLY A 101 -2.12 -9.98 -29.48
C GLY A 101 -1.40 -11.32 -29.30
N GLN A 102 -0.52 -11.45 -28.30
CA GLN A 102 0.10 -12.75 -28.02
C GLN A 102 -0.97 -13.71 -27.52
N ALA A 103 -1.14 -14.83 -28.22
CA ALA A 103 -1.93 -15.95 -27.74
C ALA A 103 -1.32 -16.42 -26.40
N PRO A 104 -2.03 -16.26 -25.27
CA PRO A 104 -1.48 -16.65 -24.00
C PRO A 104 -1.37 -18.18 -23.99
N ARG A 105 -0.20 -18.73 -23.66
CA ARG A 105 0.00 -20.18 -23.54
C ARG A 105 -0.97 -20.83 -22.54
N GLU A 106 -1.50 -20.02 -21.61
CA GLU A 106 -2.56 -20.36 -20.66
C GLU A 106 -3.52 -19.17 -20.54
N ILE A 107 -4.83 -19.37 -20.66
CA ILE A 107 -5.82 -18.30 -20.45
C ILE A 107 -5.74 -17.89 -18.96
N PRO A 108 -5.37 -16.64 -18.62
CA PRO A 108 -5.38 -16.20 -17.24
C PRO A 108 -6.85 -16.10 -16.78
N VAL A 109 -7.31 -17.09 -16.00
CA VAL A 109 -8.61 -17.02 -15.35
C VAL A 109 -8.52 -15.92 -14.30
N VAL A 110 -9.14 -14.79 -14.59
CA VAL A 110 -9.26 -13.71 -13.62
C VAL A 110 -10.33 -14.11 -12.61
N SER A 111 -9.91 -14.51 -11.40
CA SER A 111 -10.81 -14.36 -10.24
C SER A 111 -10.81 -12.87 -9.86
N LEU A 112 -11.41 -12.03 -10.71
CA LEU A 112 -11.87 -10.71 -10.29
C LEU A 112 -12.83 -10.99 -9.14
N GLY A 113 -12.63 -10.37 -8.00
CA GLY A 113 -13.43 -10.55 -6.78
C GLY A 113 -14.90 -10.14 -6.88
N LEU A 114 -15.57 -10.44 -7.98
CA LEU A 114 -16.97 -10.84 -7.96
C LEU A 114 -17.05 -12.03 -6.97
N GLY A 115 -18.14 -12.13 -6.20
CA GLY A 115 -18.46 -13.33 -5.42
C GLY A 115 -18.43 -14.60 -6.29
N PRO A 116 -18.82 -15.78 -5.77
CA PRO A 116 -18.49 -17.07 -6.38
C PRO A 116 -19.10 -17.21 -7.78
N LEU A 117 -18.43 -16.67 -8.79
CA LEU A 117 -18.61 -17.02 -10.18
C LEU A 117 -17.73 -18.24 -10.34
N VAL A 118 -18.36 -19.33 -9.92
CA VAL A 118 -17.95 -20.69 -10.13
C VAL A 118 -17.65 -20.81 -11.63
N THR A 119 -16.38 -20.94 -12.00
CA THR A 119 -16.07 -21.64 -13.24
C THR A 119 -16.48 -23.08 -13.00
N VAL A 120 -17.76 -23.40 -13.26
CA VAL A 120 -18.25 -24.77 -13.28
C VAL A 120 -17.64 -25.39 -14.53
N ILE A 121 -16.44 -25.96 -14.40
CA ILE A 121 -16.01 -26.96 -15.37
C ILE A 121 -16.86 -28.19 -15.04
N LEU A 122 -17.92 -28.41 -15.81
CA LEU A 122 -18.67 -29.66 -15.81
C LEU A 122 -17.73 -30.75 -16.34
N VAL A 123 -16.98 -31.40 -15.44
CA VAL A 123 -16.22 -32.61 -15.75
C VAL A 123 -17.18 -33.79 -15.58
N PHE A 124 -17.64 -34.36 -16.68
CA PHE A 124 -18.30 -35.65 -16.66
C PHE A 124 -17.27 -36.70 -16.23
N ALA A 125 -17.55 -37.39 -15.11
CA ALA A 125 -16.69 -38.45 -14.59
C ALA A 125 -16.69 -39.65 -15.55
N GLY A 126 -15.66 -39.76 -16.38
CA GLY A 126 -15.28 -40.98 -17.08
C GLY A 126 -14.16 -41.69 -16.32
N PHE A 127 -14.27 -43.01 -16.17
CA PHE A 127 -13.25 -43.87 -15.56
C PHE A 127 -11.90 -43.77 -16.31
N GLY A 128 -10.82 -43.47 -15.57
CA GLY A 128 -9.42 -43.62 -16.01
C GLY A 128 -8.72 -42.33 -16.46
N ASP A 129 -7.64 -41.97 -15.76
CA ASP A 129 -6.60 -40.97 -16.08
C ASP A 129 -7.07 -39.66 -16.75
N CYS A 130 -8.19 -39.10 -16.31
CA CYS A 130 -8.58 -37.76 -16.72
C CYS A 130 -7.70 -36.73 -15.98
N PRO A 131 -6.89 -35.92 -16.68
CA PRO A 131 -6.03 -34.90 -16.05
C PRO A 131 -6.81 -33.74 -15.41
N LEU A 132 -8.14 -33.72 -15.56
CA LEU A 132 -9.05 -32.75 -14.96
C LEU A 132 -9.80 -33.28 -13.73
N CYS A 133 -9.69 -34.57 -13.42
CA CYS A 133 -10.31 -35.14 -12.22
C CYS A 133 -9.51 -34.75 -10.96
N PRO A 134 -10.17 -34.59 -9.79
CA PRO A 134 -9.47 -34.39 -8.53
C PRO A 134 -8.48 -35.54 -8.29
N PRO A 135 -7.25 -35.26 -7.82
CA PRO A 135 -6.30 -36.33 -7.55
C PRO A 135 -6.84 -37.25 -6.45
N ALA A 136 -6.47 -38.52 -6.47
CA ALA A 136 -6.96 -39.51 -5.51
C ALA A 136 -6.68 -39.14 -4.03
N THR A 137 -5.66 -38.30 -3.78
CA THR A 137 -5.32 -37.74 -2.47
C THR A 137 -6.30 -36.69 -1.97
N GLU A 138 -7.13 -36.14 -2.86
CA GLU A 138 -8.04 -35.02 -2.62
C GLU A 138 -9.41 -35.29 -3.29
N PRO A 139 -10.12 -36.35 -2.88
CA PRO A 139 -11.37 -36.74 -3.54
C PRO A 139 -12.46 -35.67 -3.40
N TRP A 140 -13.45 -35.75 -4.29
CA TRP A 140 -14.65 -34.93 -4.25
C TRP A 140 -15.55 -35.33 -3.07
N ASP A 141 -15.89 -34.37 -2.22
CA ASP A 141 -16.87 -34.53 -1.14
C ASP A 141 -18.24 -34.03 -1.61
N SER A 142 -19.18 -34.95 -1.82
CA SER A 142 -20.52 -34.62 -2.29
C SER A 142 -21.30 -33.71 -1.34
N SER A 143 -20.97 -33.68 -0.05
CA SER A 143 -21.63 -32.81 0.93
C SER A 143 -21.24 -31.34 0.80
N LEU A 144 -20.05 -31.06 0.25
CA LEU A 144 -19.52 -29.71 0.07
C LEU A 144 -19.96 -29.07 -1.26
N GLY A 145 -20.41 -29.87 -2.23
CA GLY A 145 -20.82 -29.38 -3.54
C GLY A 145 -19.74 -28.52 -4.21
N VAL A 146 -20.12 -27.36 -4.78
CA VAL A 146 -19.17 -26.45 -5.44
C VAL A 146 -18.10 -25.88 -4.49
N THR A 147 -18.20 -26.06 -3.18
CA THR A 147 -17.19 -25.60 -2.20
C THR A 147 -16.00 -26.54 -2.05
N ASN A 148 -16.01 -27.69 -2.73
CA ASN A 148 -14.82 -28.54 -2.88
C ASN A 148 -13.61 -27.77 -3.39
N PHE A 149 -13.84 -26.75 -4.23
CA PHE A 149 -12.80 -25.90 -4.81
C PHE A 149 -13.26 -24.44 -4.95
N PRO A 150 -12.33 -23.46 -4.91
CA PRO A 150 -10.91 -23.61 -4.63
C PRO A 150 -10.64 -23.90 -3.15
N ARG A 151 -9.81 -24.92 -2.87
CA ARG A 151 -9.33 -25.22 -1.52
C ARG A 151 -8.35 -24.14 -1.11
N LYS A 152 -8.77 -23.22 -0.23
CA LYS A 152 -7.90 -22.18 0.30
C LYS A 152 -7.25 -22.71 1.57
N ALA A 153 -5.93 -22.77 1.57
CA ALA A 153 -5.17 -23.04 2.79
C ALA A 153 -5.59 -22.04 3.90
N ALA A 154 -5.62 -22.51 5.15
CA ALA A 154 -5.89 -21.65 6.28
C ALA A 154 -4.92 -20.47 6.30
N LYS A 155 -5.46 -19.26 6.46
CA LYS A 155 -4.63 -18.04 6.53
C LYS A 155 -3.85 -18.05 7.85
N LYS A 156 -2.56 -17.73 7.78
CA LYS A 156 -1.76 -17.48 8.99
C LYS A 156 -2.35 -16.29 9.74
N GLN A 157 -2.36 -16.36 11.07
CA GLN A 157 -2.80 -15.26 11.91
C GLN A 157 -1.93 -14.01 11.66
N PRO A 158 -2.54 -12.84 11.44
CA PRO A 158 -1.80 -11.58 11.33
C PRO A 158 -1.00 -11.29 12.60
N ARG A 159 0.19 -10.69 12.44
CA ARG A 159 0.98 -10.26 13.60
C ARG A 159 0.32 -9.04 14.26
N VAL A 160 0.41 -8.94 15.59
CA VAL A 160 -0.03 -7.76 16.34
C VAL A 160 1.15 -6.81 16.52
N ALA A 161 0.94 -5.52 16.24
CA ALA A 161 1.94 -4.47 16.34
C ALA A 161 1.34 -3.22 17.02
N GLN A 162 2.15 -2.54 17.81
CA GLN A 162 1.82 -1.26 18.44
C GLN A 162 2.82 -0.19 17.99
N THR A 163 2.34 1.04 17.80
CA THR A 163 3.15 2.20 17.44
C THR A 163 2.69 3.41 18.25
N ALA A 164 3.60 4.02 18.98
CA ALA A 164 3.36 5.32 19.61
C ALA A 164 3.41 6.40 18.53
N THR A 165 2.42 7.28 18.49
CA THR A 165 2.29 8.36 17.50
C THR A 165 2.05 9.66 18.23
N CYS A 166 2.76 10.72 17.86
CA CYS A 166 2.60 12.03 18.48
C CYS A 166 2.08 13.05 17.46
N VAL A 167 0.97 13.69 17.79
CA VAL A 167 0.46 14.87 17.09
C VAL A 167 1.12 16.09 17.73
N LEU A 168 2.15 16.63 17.07
CA LEU A 168 2.75 17.89 17.50
C LEU A 168 1.98 19.04 16.88
N GLU A 169 1.56 19.97 17.72
CA GLU A 169 0.68 21.07 17.33
C GLU A 169 1.38 22.40 17.60
N ARG A 170 1.29 23.34 16.66
CA ARG A 170 1.74 24.73 16.88
C ARG A 170 0.75 25.72 16.31
N ARG A 171 0.86 26.99 16.72
CA ARG A 171 0.14 28.09 16.06
C ARG A 171 1.00 28.65 14.92
N GLY A 172 0.51 28.54 13.69
CA GLY A 172 1.14 29.07 12.48
C GLY A 172 1.01 30.60 12.34
N CYS A 173 1.53 31.12 11.23
CA CYS A 173 1.67 32.56 10.93
C CYS A 173 0.37 33.38 10.85
N HIS A 174 -0.79 32.73 10.93
CA HIS A 174 -2.11 33.36 10.96
C HIS A 174 -2.97 32.93 12.15
N GLY A 175 -2.36 32.34 13.18
CA GLY A 175 -3.06 31.79 14.34
C GLY A 175 -3.80 30.47 14.06
N ALA A 176 -3.73 29.97 12.82
CA ALA A 176 -4.23 28.64 12.47
C ALA A 176 -3.38 27.55 13.15
N LEU A 177 -4.03 26.46 13.52
CA LEU A 177 -3.35 25.29 14.08
C LEU A 177 -2.64 24.53 12.94
N GLU A 178 -1.37 24.24 13.16
CA GLU A 178 -0.53 23.46 12.24
C GLU A 178 0.00 22.22 12.95
N TYR A 179 0.19 21.17 12.18
CA TYR A 179 0.63 19.87 12.64
C TYR A 179 1.91 19.46 11.93
N LEU A 180 2.84 18.87 12.68
CA LEU A 180 4.06 18.32 12.09
C LEU A 180 3.78 16.96 11.47
N ILE A 181 4.11 16.81 10.20
CA ILE A 181 4.19 15.51 9.53
C ILE A 181 5.62 15.23 9.05
N VAL A 182 5.97 13.95 9.04
CA VAL A 182 7.23 13.41 8.56
C VAL A 182 7.00 12.40 7.44
N GLN A 183 7.91 12.33 6.49
CA GLN A 183 7.82 11.37 5.40
C GLN A 183 8.47 10.04 5.80
N ARG A 184 7.74 8.93 5.62
CA ARG A 184 8.26 7.58 5.84
C ARG A 184 9.41 7.27 4.89
N PRO A 185 10.35 6.38 5.28
CA PRO A 185 11.41 5.91 4.39
C PRO A 185 10.87 5.42 3.04
N SER A 186 11.70 5.51 2.00
CA SER A 186 11.34 5.10 0.63
C SER A 186 11.18 3.58 0.44
N SER A 187 11.34 2.79 1.51
CA SER A 187 11.17 1.34 1.53
C SER A 187 10.43 0.87 2.78
N GLY A 188 9.91 -0.35 2.75
CA GLY A 188 9.14 -0.92 3.84
C GLY A 188 7.64 -0.60 3.80
N LEU A 189 6.97 -0.75 4.95
CA LEU A 189 5.53 -0.54 5.09
C LEU A 189 5.19 0.95 4.90
N LEU A 190 4.21 1.23 4.03
CA LEU A 190 3.72 2.58 3.71
C LEU A 190 4.85 3.52 3.23
N ALA A 191 5.79 2.99 2.45
CA ALA A 191 6.96 3.70 1.97
C ALA A 191 6.64 5.05 1.28
N GLY A 192 7.31 6.12 1.72
CA GLY A 192 7.15 7.47 1.17
C GLY A 192 5.81 8.14 1.46
N LEU A 193 4.94 7.56 2.29
CA LEU A 193 3.75 8.26 2.78
C LEU A 193 4.12 9.23 3.90
N TRP A 194 3.29 10.25 4.06
CA TRP A 194 3.37 11.17 5.18
C TRP A 194 2.66 10.58 6.41
N GLU A 195 3.19 10.87 7.60
CA GLU A 195 2.58 10.51 8.88
C GLU A 195 2.96 11.48 9.99
N PHE A 196 2.23 11.43 11.10
CA PHE A 196 2.70 12.02 12.34
C PHE A 196 3.94 11.28 12.86
N PRO A 197 4.88 11.96 13.54
CA PRO A 197 6.04 11.32 14.14
C PRO A 197 5.64 10.10 14.97
N SER A 198 6.24 8.95 14.65
CA SER A 198 5.81 7.69 15.22
C SER A 198 6.96 6.71 15.44
N LEU A 199 6.84 5.90 16.49
CA LEU A 199 7.83 4.91 16.92
C LEU A 199 7.15 3.55 17.15
N PRO A 200 7.60 2.47 16.48
CA PRO A 200 7.16 1.11 16.82
C PRO A 200 7.50 0.75 18.26
N LEU A 201 6.52 0.22 18.99
CA LEU A 201 6.65 -0.18 20.38
C LEU A 201 6.97 -1.68 20.51
N ALA A 202 7.77 -2.03 21.51
CA ALA A 202 7.92 -3.42 21.94
C ALA A 202 6.62 -3.91 22.60
N GLN A 203 6.31 -5.19 22.45
CA GLN A 203 5.10 -5.77 23.05
C GLN A 203 5.15 -5.71 24.57
N GLY A 204 4.02 -5.32 25.20
CA GLY A 204 3.87 -5.30 26.66
C GLY A 204 4.60 -4.16 27.37
N LEU A 205 5.03 -3.12 26.64
CA LEU A 205 5.65 -1.94 27.23
C LEU A 205 4.62 -1.17 28.07
N GLN A 206 4.97 -0.82 29.32
CA GLN A 206 4.11 0.00 30.20
C GLN A 206 3.96 1.43 29.68
N GLU A 207 2.84 2.09 29.99
CA GLU A 207 2.48 3.42 29.48
C GLU A 207 3.53 4.48 29.78
N GLU A 208 4.09 4.50 31.00
CA GLU A 208 5.15 5.45 31.38
C GLU A 208 6.38 5.29 30.48
N LYS A 209 6.80 4.04 30.24
CA LYS A 209 7.92 3.72 29.35
C LYS A 209 7.61 4.04 27.90
N GLN A 210 6.36 3.89 27.45
CA GLN A 210 5.94 4.29 26.10
C GLN A 210 6.13 5.81 25.90
N ARG A 211 5.72 6.62 26.87
CA ARG A 211 5.90 8.07 26.85
C ARG A 211 7.39 8.46 26.87
N GLU A 212 8.20 7.79 27.69
CA GLU A 212 9.65 8.02 27.74
C GLU A 212 10.35 7.76 26.40
N VAL A 213 10.09 6.60 25.78
CA VAL A 213 10.73 6.28 24.48
C VAL A 213 10.21 7.17 23.36
N LEU A 214 8.92 7.57 23.39
CA LEU A 214 8.36 8.50 22.43
C LEU A 214 8.99 9.90 22.59
N ALA A 215 9.11 10.41 23.82
CA ALA A 215 9.74 11.69 24.09
C ALA A 215 11.21 11.73 23.61
N HIS A 216 11.98 10.67 23.90
CA HIS A 216 13.35 10.55 23.42
C HIS A 216 13.42 10.49 21.88
N HIS A 217 12.50 9.75 21.24
CA HIS A 217 12.42 9.69 19.78
C HIS A 217 12.09 11.05 19.17
N LEU A 218 11.09 11.76 19.73
CA LEU A 218 10.72 13.10 19.31
C LEU A 218 11.91 14.04 19.42
N GLN A 219 12.57 14.08 20.57
CA GLN A 219 13.77 14.92 20.77
C GLN A 219 14.87 14.60 19.76
N ALA A 220 15.12 13.33 19.45
CA ALA A 220 16.12 12.94 18.45
C ALA A 220 15.73 13.37 17.02
N CYS A 221 14.43 13.37 16.69
CA CYS A 221 13.93 13.76 15.37
C CYS A 221 13.76 15.27 15.20
N THR A 222 13.41 15.98 16.27
CA THR A 222 13.08 17.42 16.27
C THR A 222 14.24 18.30 16.71
N GLY A 223 15.20 17.75 17.45
CA GLY A 223 16.21 18.51 18.19
C GLY A 223 15.64 19.28 19.39
N TRP A 224 14.33 19.20 19.64
CA TRP A 224 13.65 19.95 20.70
C TRP A 224 13.53 19.10 21.96
N PRO A 225 13.86 19.63 23.16
CA PRO A 225 13.66 18.90 24.40
C PRO A 225 12.18 18.56 24.60
N VAL A 226 11.87 17.28 24.72
CA VAL A 226 10.51 16.80 25.02
C VAL A 226 10.57 16.02 26.33
N ALA A 227 9.82 16.45 27.35
CA ALA A 227 9.66 15.64 28.54
C ALA A 227 8.50 14.66 28.35
N ALA A 228 8.66 13.42 28.85
CA ALA A 228 7.59 12.43 28.81
C ALA A 228 6.30 12.95 29.47
N GLY A 229 6.43 13.78 30.50
CA GLY A 229 5.33 14.43 31.23
C GLY A 229 4.45 15.36 30.38
N ASP A 230 5.00 15.93 29.31
CA ASP A 230 4.30 16.90 28.44
C ASP A 230 3.42 16.20 27.40
N LEU A 231 3.69 14.92 27.11
CA LEU A 231 2.91 14.11 26.18
C LEU A 231 1.55 13.78 26.79
N GLN A 232 0.47 14.24 26.16
CA GLN A 232 -0.90 13.98 26.58
C GLN A 232 -1.47 12.79 25.83
N PHE A 233 -1.91 11.75 26.54
CA PHE A 233 -2.57 10.62 25.89
C PHE A 233 -3.95 11.02 25.38
N ILE A 234 -4.22 10.73 24.10
CA ILE A 234 -5.49 11.05 23.44
C ILE A 234 -6.36 9.79 23.30
N GLY A 235 -5.76 8.66 22.91
CA GLY A 235 -6.50 7.43 22.68
C GLY A 235 -5.75 6.41 21.84
N GLU A 236 -6.45 5.35 21.45
CA GLU A 236 -5.93 4.31 20.57
C GLU A 236 -6.71 4.25 19.25
N VAL A 237 -5.99 4.13 18.14
CA VAL A 237 -6.56 3.90 16.81
C VAL A 237 -6.14 2.53 16.29
N ILE A 238 -7.12 1.66 16.04
CA ILE A 238 -6.87 0.32 15.51
C ILE A 238 -7.00 0.35 13.97
N HIS A 239 -5.99 -0.19 13.30
CA HIS A 239 -5.98 -0.38 11.85
C HIS A 239 -5.58 -1.80 11.47
N ILE A 240 -6.35 -2.41 10.57
CA ILE A 240 -6.14 -3.79 10.14
C ILE A 240 -5.57 -3.80 8.73
N PHE A 241 -4.30 -4.17 8.61
CA PHE A 241 -3.70 -4.59 7.35
C PHE A 241 -3.91 -6.09 7.14
N SER A 242 -3.84 -6.58 5.90
CA SER A 242 -4.06 -8.00 5.60
C SER A 242 -3.11 -8.96 6.33
N HIS A 243 -1.96 -8.48 6.82
CA HIS A 243 -0.93 -9.28 7.49
C HIS A 243 -0.47 -8.67 8.84
N ILE A 244 -1.07 -7.56 9.27
CA ILE A 244 -0.69 -6.84 10.51
C ILE A 244 -1.96 -6.26 11.14
N HIS A 245 -2.20 -6.56 12.41
CA HIS A 245 -3.15 -5.82 13.23
C HIS A 245 -2.36 -4.75 13.99
N GLN A 246 -2.55 -3.49 13.60
CA GLN A 246 -1.78 -2.36 14.07
C GLN A 246 -2.62 -1.52 15.03
N THR A 247 -2.11 -1.24 16.21
CA THR A 247 -2.68 -0.24 17.14
C THR A 247 -1.74 0.97 17.18
N TYR A 248 -2.29 2.15 16.93
CA TYR A 248 -1.62 3.42 17.12
C TYR A 248 -2.02 3.98 18.48
N VAL A 249 -1.04 4.14 19.38
CA VAL A 249 -1.22 4.80 20.68
C VAL A 249 -0.93 6.28 20.45
N VAL A 250 -1.96 7.13 20.55
CA VAL A 250 -1.91 8.52 20.12
C VAL A 250 -1.67 9.43 21.31
N TYR A 251 -0.65 10.26 21.18
CA TYR A 251 -0.31 11.34 22.09
C TYR A 251 -0.40 12.69 21.37
N SER A 252 -0.66 13.77 22.09
CA SER A 252 -0.50 15.14 21.60
C SER A 252 0.59 15.87 22.37
N LEU A 253 1.20 16.85 21.70
CA LEU A 253 2.20 17.74 22.27
C LEU A 253 2.04 19.14 21.69
N PRO A 254 1.40 20.08 22.41
CA PRO A 254 1.33 21.47 22.00
C PRO A 254 2.69 22.14 22.17
N LEU A 255 3.14 22.85 21.13
CA LEU A 255 4.39 23.59 21.10
C LEU A 255 4.11 25.09 21.24
N ASP A 256 4.72 25.69 22.25
CA ASP A 256 4.73 27.14 22.42
C ASP A 256 5.85 27.75 21.55
N GLY A 257 5.52 28.21 20.35
CA GLY A 257 6.39 29.01 19.49
C GLY A 257 6.63 28.46 18.09
N ASP A 258 7.30 29.25 17.26
CA ASP A 258 7.69 28.88 15.90
C ASP A 258 8.89 27.92 15.97
N VAL A 259 8.61 26.65 16.30
CA VAL A 259 9.64 25.62 16.37
C VAL A 259 10.13 25.33 14.96
N THR A 260 11.28 25.91 14.61
CA THR A 260 12.03 25.55 13.40
C THR A 260 12.73 24.23 13.67
N LEU A 261 12.08 23.15 13.27
CA LEU A 261 12.63 21.81 13.34
C LEU A 261 13.68 21.67 12.25
N ASP A 262 14.93 21.50 12.64
CA ASP A 262 15.99 21.17 11.69
C ASP A 262 15.93 19.65 11.46
N PRO A 263 15.43 19.15 10.30
CA PRO A 263 15.18 17.73 10.13
C PRO A 263 16.52 17.00 9.99
N ALA A 264 17.02 16.43 11.08
CA ALA A 264 18.29 15.70 11.04
C ALA A 264 18.23 14.39 10.22
N LEU A 265 17.03 13.83 9.98
CA LEU A 265 16.89 12.43 9.56
C LEU A 265 15.80 12.12 8.51
N SER A 266 14.79 12.98 8.29
CA SER A 266 13.71 12.71 7.31
C SER A 266 13.04 14.01 6.85
N PRO A 267 12.52 14.08 5.60
CA PRO A 267 11.71 15.22 5.17
C PRO A 267 10.53 15.43 6.11
N SER A 268 10.36 16.64 6.62
CA SER A 268 9.27 17.04 7.50
C SER A 268 8.68 18.36 7.05
N ARG A 269 7.40 18.59 7.37
CA ARG A 269 6.73 19.87 7.14
C ARG A 269 5.59 20.08 8.12
N TRP A 270 5.32 21.36 8.37
CA TRP A 270 4.11 21.78 9.07
C TRP A 270 2.96 21.89 8.07
N VAL A 271 1.80 21.38 8.44
CA VAL A 271 0.58 21.40 7.61
C VAL A 271 -0.63 21.83 8.42
N THR A 272 -1.53 22.57 7.79
CA THR A 272 -2.89 22.76 8.31
C THR A 272 -3.69 21.44 8.25
N GLU A 273 -4.82 21.36 8.96
CA GLU A 273 -5.75 20.23 8.88
C GLU A 273 -6.17 19.93 7.42
N LYS A 274 -6.45 21.00 6.64
CA LYS A 274 -6.83 20.88 5.24
C LYS A 274 -5.71 20.25 4.40
N GLU A 275 -4.48 20.74 4.57
CA GLU A 275 -3.31 20.23 3.85
C GLU A 275 -2.96 18.80 4.25
N PHE A 276 -3.16 18.44 5.53
CA PHE A 276 -3.00 17.07 6.02
C PHE A 276 -3.94 16.11 5.29
N HIS A 277 -5.23 16.44 5.18
CA HIS A 277 -6.20 15.58 4.49
C HIS A 277 -5.94 15.41 2.99
N THR A 278 -5.31 16.41 2.36
CA THR A 278 -4.89 16.35 0.95
C THR A 278 -3.53 15.69 0.75
N SER A 279 -2.71 15.56 1.80
CA SER A 279 -1.40 14.90 1.73
C SER A 279 -1.54 13.40 1.52
N ALA A 280 -0.48 12.77 1.00
CA ALA A 280 -0.40 11.32 0.81
C ALA A 280 -0.20 10.58 2.16
N VAL A 281 -1.21 10.63 3.02
CA VAL A 281 -1.26 9.94 4.31
C VAL A 281 -2.07 8.65 4.21
N SER A 282 -1.79 7.69 5.09
CA SER A 282 -2.54 6.43 5.13
C SER A 282 -3.96 6.64 5.69
N THR A 283 -4.88 5.71 5.40
CA THR A 283 -6.23 5.74 6.00
C THR A 283 -6.23 5.56 7.51
N ALA A 284 -5.20 4.92 8.07
CA ALA A 284 -5.00 4.86 9.52
C ALA A 284 -4.67 6.25 10.08
N MET A 285 -3.74 6.95 9.42
CA MET A 285 -3.29 8.26 9.86
C MET A 285 -4.35 9.35 9.67
N LYS A 286 -5.32 9.16 8.76
CA LYS A 286 -6.51 10.03 8.68
C LYS A 286 -7.49 9.88 9.85
N LYS A 287 -7.40 8.77 10.60
CA LYS A 287 -8.24 8.52 11.78
C LYS A 287 -7.59 9.01 13.08
N VAL A 288 -6.25 9.06 13.09
CA VAL A 288 -5.46 9.75 14.10
C VAL A 288 -5.70 11.24 13.93
#